data_AF-A0A3P7KWB4-F1
#
_entry.id   AF-A0A3P7KWB4-F1
#
_cell.length_a   1.000
_cell.length_b   1.000
_cell.length_c   1.000
_cell.angle_alpha   90.00
_cell.angle_beta   90.00
_cell.angle_gamma   90.00
#
_symmetry.space_group_name_H-M   'P 1'
#
loop_
_entity.id
_entity.type
_entity.pdbx_description
1 polymer ?
#
loop_
_entity_poly.entity_id
_entity_poly.type
_entity_poly.pdbx_seq_one_letter_code
_entity_poly.pdbx_strand_id
1 'polypeptide(L)'
;MYVVGQYPRFLRAHWKFLKTVINKLFEFMHETHEGVQDMACDTFIKIAMKCKRHFVIMQVGEQTPFIDEMLKNLSGIICDLAPSQVHVFYEAVGHIISSASDEPDQQADLIEKLMALPNSVWDEIIANAGENMAVLEEPEVTRNLLNILKTNVACCKAAGNPFITQLSRLYIDLLSLYRILSEKVSVAVEQNGQE
;
A
#
# COMPACT_ATOMS: atom_id res chain seq x y z
N MET A 1 1.06 5.33 -21.92
CA MET A 1 0.58 5.64 -20.55
C MET A 1 0.41 7.14 -20.29
N TYR A 2 1.36 7.99 -20.70
CA TYR A 2 1.27 9.45 -20.47
C TYR A 2 -0.04 10.11 -20.96
N VAL A 3 -0.44 9.84 -22.21
CA VAL A 3 -1.63 10.47 -22.82
C VAL A 3 -2.88 10.21 -21.98
N VAL A 4 -3.16 8.97 -21.59
CA VAL A 4 -4.37 8.65 -20.80
C VAL A 4 -4.40 9.33 -19.44
N GLY A 5 -3.24 9.50 -18.79
CA GLY A 5 -3.14 10.24 -17.52
C GLY A 5 -3.50 11.74 -17.63
N GLN A 6 -3.42 12.32 -18.84
CA GLN A 6 -3.70 13.74 -19.08
C GLN A 6 -5.18 14.06 -19.35
N TYR A 7 -6.03 13.04 -19.58
CA TYR A 7 -7.45 13.24 -19.93
C TYR A 7 -8.44 12.67 -18.90
N PRO A 8 -8.40 13.11 -17.62
CA PRO A 8 -9.29 12.59 -16.57
C PRO A 8 -10.77 12.92 -16.79
N ARG A 9 -11.10 13.93 -17.61
CA ARG A 9 -12.50 14.21 -18.00
C ARG A 9 -13.05 13.10 -18.90
N PHE A 10 -12.27 12.68 -19.89
CA PHE A 10 -12.64 11.59 -20.78
C PHE A 10 -12.78 10.27 -20.02
N LEU A 11 -11.80 9.95 -19.17
CA LEU A 11 -11.82 8.72 -18.38
C LEU A 11 -13.06 8.61 -17.48
N ARG A 12 -13.48 9.70 -16.82
CA ARG A 12 -14.69 9.71 -16.00
C ARG A 12 -15.98 9.55 -16.80
N ALA A 13 -16.01 9.97 -18.07
CA ALA A 13 -17.18 9.83 -18.92
C ALA A 13 -17.31 8.42 -19.54
N HIS A 14 -16.23 7.61 -19.54
CA HIS A 14 -16.16 6.35 -20.26
C HIS A 14 -15.62 5.21 -19.38
N TRP A 15 -16.47 4.69 -18.49
CA TRP A 15 -16.10 3.64 -17.52
C TRP A 15 -15.38 2.43 -18.16
N LYS A 16 -15.95 1.84 -19.22
CA LYS A 16 -15.35 0.67 -19.89
C LYS A 16 -13.91 0.95 -20.35
N PHE A 17 -13.66 2.17 -20.84
CA PHE A 17 -12.34 2.58 -21.26
C PHE A 17 -11.41 2.77 -20.05
N LEU A 18 -11.89 3.43 -18.99
CA LEU A 18 -11.14 3.58 -17.74
C LEU A 18 -10.72 2.22 -17.16
N LYS A 19 -11.66 1.26 -17.04
CA LYS A 19 -11.37 -0.10 -16.56
C LYS A 19 -10.35 -0.81 -17.44
N THR A 20 -10.49 -0.71 -18.77
CA THR A 20 -9.52 -1.27 -19.73
C THR A 20 -8.12 -0.68 -19.55
N VAL A 21 -8.02 0.64 -19.40
CA VAL A 21 -6.74 1.32 -19.15
C VAL A 21 -6.12 0.83 -17.85
N ILE A 22 -6.88 0.74 -16.75
CA ILE A 22 -6.35 0.32 -15.45
C ILE A 22 -5.86 -1.13 -15.52
N ASN A 23 -6.64 -2.05 -16.11
CA ASN A 23 -6.20 -3.43 -16.29
C ASN A 23 -4.91 -3.52 -17.12
N LYS A 24 -4.79 -2.69 -18.16
CA LYS A 24 -3.55 -2.63 -18.94
C LYS A 24 -2.37 -2.08 -18.14
N LEU A 25 -2.60 -1.14 -17.22
CA LEU A 25 -1.55 -0.69 -16.29
C LEU A 25 -1.11 -1.81 -15.35
N PHE A 26 -2.04 -2.65 -14.86
CA PHE A 26 -1.67 -3.82 -14.07
C PHE A 26 -0.87 -4.84 -14.89
N GLU A 27 -1.23 -5.09 -16.14
CA GLU A 27 -0.39 -5.90 -17.03
C GLU A 27 1.03 -5.32 -17.18
N PHE A 28 1.16 -4.00 -17.30
CA PHE A 28 2.47 -3.33 -17.37
C PHE A 28 3.26 -3.34 -16.06
N MET A 29 2.62 -3.60 -14.92
CA MET A 29 3.32 -3.83 -13.64
C MET A 29 4.10 -5.15 -13.63
N HIS A 30 3.85 -6.04 -14.59
CA HIS A 30 4.59 -7.28 -14.81
C HIS A 30 5.64 -7.19 -15.93
N GLU A 31 5.77 -6.02 -16.57
CA GLU A 31 6.70 -5.86 -17.69
C GLU A 31 8.14 -5.72 -17.18
N THR A 32 9.05 -6.50 -17.78
CA THR A 32 10.47 -6.55 -17.37
C THR A 32 11.31 -5.44 -17.97
N HIS A 33 10.79 -4.74 -18.99
CA HIS A 33 11.48 -3.63 -19.61
C HIS A 33 11.66 -2.46 -18.65
N GLU A 34 12.88 -1.93 -18.60
CA GLU A 34 13.28 -0.88 -17.66
C GLU A 34 12.34 0.34 -17.71
N GLY A 35 11.90 0.79 -16.54
CA GLY A 35 11.04 1.96 -16.37
C GLY A 35 9.56 1.76 -16.73
N VAL A 36 9.15 0.60 -17.28
CA VAL A 36 7.73 0.36 -17.63
C VAL A 36 6.87 0.25 -16.38
N GLN A 37 7.32 -0.48 -15.37
CA GLN A 37 6.63 -0.62 -14.09
C GLN A 37 6.49 0.74 -13.38
N ASP A 38 7.55 1.56 -13.35
CA ASP A 38 7.51 2.91 -12.79
C ASP A 38 6.47 3.79 -13.50
N MET A 39 6.49 3.78 -14.84
CA MET A 39 5.50 4.49 -15.64
C MET A 39 4.07 4.01 -15.38
N ALA A 40 3.89 2.70 -15.14
CA ALA A 40 2.60 2.12 -14.84
C ALA A 40 2.07 2.58 -13.47
N CYS A 41 2.89 2.50 -12.42
CA CYS A 41 2.56 2.98 -11.08
C CYS A 41 2.29 4.49 -11.06
N ASP A 42 3.13 5.30 -11.71
CA ASP A 42 2.97 6.75 -11.83
C ASP A 42 1.69 7.15 -12.55
N THR A 43 1.33 6.39 -13.59
CA THR A 43 0.08 6.64 -14.32
C THR A 43 -1.12 6.19 -13.50
N PHE A 44 -1.01 5.06 -12.81
CA PHE A 44 -2.06 4.52 -11.96
C PHE A 44 -2.41 5.50 -10.83
N ILE A 45 -1.43 6.02 -10.09
CA ILE A 45 -1.69 6.99 -9.02
C ILE A 45 -2.32 8.29 -9.55
N LYS A 46 -1.89 8.79 -10.72
CA LYS A 46 -2.52 9.97 -11.36
C LYS A 46 -3.98 9.72 -11.69
N ILE A 47 -4.30 8.53 -12.23
CA ILE A 47 -5.69 8.15 -12.53
C ILE A 47 -6.50 7.99 -11.24
N ALA A 48 -5.95 7.29 -10.23
CA ALA A 48 -6.58 7.09 -8.94
C ALA A 48 -6.95 8.44 -8.30
N MET A 49 -6.03 9.40 -8.22
CA MET A 49 -6.30 10.72 -7.66
C MET A 49 -7.42 11.48 -8.39
N LYS A 50 -7.47 11.38 -9.72
CA LYS A 50 -8.42 12.15 -10.55
C LYS A 50 -9.76 11.44 -10.76
N CYS A 51 -9.82 10.12 -10.61
CA CYS A 51 -10.98 9.29 -10.91
C CYS A 51 -11.47 8.47 -9.69
N LYS A 52 -10.87 8.61 -8.51
CA LYS A 52 -11.12 7.83 -7.27
C LYS A 52 -12.56 7.38 -7.03
N ARG A 53 -13.53 8.28 -7.13
CA ARG A 53 -14.95 7.95 -6.89
C ARG A 53 -15.47 6.83 -7.82
N HIS A 54 -14.92 6.69 -9.02
CA HIS A 54 -15.36 5.67 -9.98
C HIS A 54 -14.98 4.25 -9.58
N PHE A 55 -13.98 4.09 -8.70
CA PHE A 55 -13.52 2.79 -8.23
C PHE A 55 -14.39 2.24 -7.09
N VAL A 56 -14.94 3.12 -6.25
CA VAL A 56 -15.71 2.76 -5.05
C VAL A 56 -17.21 2.63 -5.29
N ILE A 57 -17.74 3.24 -6.36
CA ILE A 57 -19.15 3.09 -6.74
C ILE A 57 -19.35 1.90 -7.68
N MET A 58 -20.54 1.31 -7.63
CA MET A 58 -20.96 0.34 -8.63
C MET A 58 -21.16 1.03 -10.00
N GLN A 59 -20.44 0.54 -11.00
CA GLN A 59 -20.47 1.09 -12.36
C GLN A 59 -21.49 0.37 -13.23
N VAL A 60 -21.98 1.03 -14.28
CA VAL A 60 -22.99 0.45 -15.17
C VAL A 60 -22.46 -0.81 -15.85
N GLY A 61 -23.15 -1.93 -15.64
CA GLY A 61 -22.78 -3.23 -16.20
C GLY A 61 -21.78 -4.04 -15.37
N GLU A 62 -21.36 -3.54 -14.21
CA GLU A 62 -20.54 -4.28 -13.25
C GLU A 62 -21.41 -4.85 -12.12
N GLN A 63 -20.94 -5.92 -11.46
CA GLN A 63 -21.65 -6.55 -10.33
C GLN A 63 -21.13 -6.08 -8.97
N THR A 64 -19.91 -5.56 -8.92
CA THR A 64 -19.26 -5.06 -7.70
C THR A 64 -18.47 -3.79 -8.01
N PRO A 65 -18.20 -2.93 -7.01
CA PRO A 65 -17.22 -1.87 -7.14
C PRO A 65 -15.86 -2.43 -7.59
N PHE A 66 -15.13 -1.66 -8.39
CA PHE A 66 -13.87 -2.13 -8.95
C PHE A 66 -12.75 -2.25 -7.90
N ILE A 67 -12.81 -1.45 -6.83
CA ILE A 67 -11.87 -1.60 -5.71
C ILE A 67 -11.92 -3.00 -5.07
N ASP A 68 -13.09 -3.62 -4.94
CA ASP A 68 -13.18 -4.97 -4.37
C ASP A 68 -12.52 -6.02 -5.28
N GLU A 69 -12.65 -5.88 -6.59
CA GLU A 69 -11.95 -6.72 -7.58
C GLU A 69 -10.42 -6.55 -7.47
N MET A 70 -9.96 -5.31 -7.31
CA MET A 70 -8.54 -4.98 -7.15
C MET A 70 -7.96 -5.57 -5.86
N LEU A 71 -8.63 -5.38 -4.72
CA LEU A 71 -8.15 -5.86 -3.43
C LEU A 71 -8.14 -7.40 -3.37
N LYS A 72 -9.09 -8.06 -4.03
CA LYS A 72 -9.11 -9.52 -4.16
C LYS A 72 -7.91 -10.06 -4.95
N ASN A 73 -7.48 -9.34 -5.99
CA ASN A 73 -6.36 -9.73 -6.85
C ASN A 73 -5.03 -9.05 -6.46
N LEU A 74 -4.97 -8.42 -5.28
CA LEU A 74 -3.87 -7.52 -4.90
C LEU A 74 -2.50 -8.19 -5.00
N SER A 75 -2.35 -9.39 -4.44
CA SER A 75 -1.09 -10.15 -4.49
C SER A 75 -0.64 -10.42 -5.92
N GLY A 76 -1.57 -10.75 -6.81
CA GLY A 76 -1.30 -10.97 -8.22
C GLY A 76 -0.93 -9.69 -8.98
N ILE A 77 -1.41 -8.51 -8.56
CA ILE A 77 -1.10 -7.23 -9.23
C ILE A 77 0.32 -6.74 -8.85
N ILE A 78 0.73 -6.95 -7.59
CA ILE A 78 1.96 -6.33 -7.06
C ILE A 78 3.17 -7.27 -6.98
N CYS A 79 3.02 -8.55 -7.35
CA CYS A 79 4.05 -9.57 -7.09
C CYS A 79 5.42 -9.30 -7.74
N ASP A 80 5.44 -8.64 -8.90
CA ASP A 80 6.66 -8.36 -9.66
C ASP A 80 7.18 -6.93 -9.44
N LEU A 81 6.51 -6.15 -8.58
CA LEU A 81 6.88 -4.77 -8.31
C LEU A 81 8.01 -4.66 -7.28
N ALA A 82 8.90 -3.69 -7.50
CA ALA A 82 9.88 -3.29 -6.51
C ALA A 82 9.21 -2.59 -5.30
N PRO A 83 9.84 -2.59 -4.10
CA PRO A 83 9.23 -1.99 -2.91
C PRO A 83 8.78 -0.53 -3.08
N SER A 84 9.56 0.30 -3.79
CA SER A 84 9.18 1.69 -4.10
C SER A 84 7.86 1.79 -4.89
N GLN A 85 7.68 0.91 -5.88
CA GLN A 85 6.50 0.84 -6.72
C GLN A 85 5.29 0.33 -5.93
N VAL A 86 5.50 -0.64 -5.04
CA VAL A 86 4.46 -1.10 -4.09
C VAL A 86 3.99 0.05 -3.22
N HIS A 87 4.89 0.89 -2.68
CA HIS A 87 4.49 2.05 -1.89
C HIS A 87 3.61 3.04 -2.69
N VAL A 88 3.97 3.32 -3.95
CA VAL A 88 3.16 4.18 -4.85
C VAL A 88 1.79 3.55 -5.12
N PHE A 89 1.74 2.24 -5.31
CA PHE A 89 0.48 1.52 -5.49
C PHE A 89 -0.43 1.65 -4.26
N TYR A 90 0.11 1.43 -3.05
CA TYR A 90 -0.66 1.58 -1.81
C TYR A 90 -1.12 3.03 -1.57
N GLU A 91 -0.32 4.04 -1.92
CA GLU A 91 -0.74 5.45 -1.90
C GLU A 91 -1.92 5.70 -2.85
N ALA A 92 -1.87 5.14 -4.06
CA ALA A 92 -2.95 5.26 -5.04
C ALA A 92 -4.26 4.63 -4.55
N VAL A 93 -4.21 3.43 -3.96
CA VAL A 93 -5.41 2.80 -3.38
C VAL A 93 -5.90 3.56 -2.14
N GLY A 94 -5.01 4.10 -1.31
CA GLY A 94 -5.38 4.99 -0.22
C GLY A 94 -6.20 6.20 -0.69
N HIS A 95 -5.83 6.82 -1.82
CA HIS A 95 -6.62 7.90 -2.42
C HIS A 95 -8.00 7.44 -2.90
N ILE A 96 -8.11 6.21 -3.39
CA ILE A 96 -9.40 5.63 -3.80
C ILE A 96 -10.31 5.46 -2.58
N ILE A 97 -9.82 4.83 -1.52
CA ILE A 97 -10.56 4.59 -0.27
C ILE A 97 -11.01 5.91 0.35
N SER A 98 -10.14 6.93 0.31
CA SER A 98 -10.44 8.30 0.76
C SER A 98 -11.72 8.90 0.12
N SER A 99 -12.16 8.40 -1.04
CA SER A 99 -13.33 8.92 -1.76
C SER A 99 -14.67 8.30 -1.36
N ALA A 100 -14.66 7.22 -0.57
CA ALA A 100 -15.85 6.60 0.02
C ALA A 100 -16.24 7.27 1.36
N SER A 101 -16.05 8.59 1.49
CA SER A 101 -16.23 9.33 2.76
C SER A 101 -17.64 9.29 3.34
N ASP A 102 -18.63 8.93 2.51
CA ASP A 102 -20.03 8.84 2.90
C ASP A 102 -20.32 7.53 3.68
N GLU A 103 -19.39 6.56 3.67
CA GLU A 103 -19.54 5.23 4.28
C GLU A 103 -18.30 4.87 5.14
N PRO A 104 -18.20 5.36 6.40
CA PRO A 104 -17.02 5.15 7.24
C PRO A 104 -16.69 3.68 7.51
N ASP A 105 -17.70 2.84 7.72
CA ASP A 105 -17.53 1.41 7.95
C ASP A 105 -16.95 0.73 6.69
N GLN A 106 -17.43 1.11 5.51
CA GLN A 106 -16.87 0.64 4.24
C GLN A 106 -15.40 1.06 4.09
N GLN A 107 -15.03 2.28 4.49
CA GLN A 107 -13.64 2.71 4.44
C GLN A 107 -12.75 1.87 5.36
N ALA A 108 -13.22 1.56 6.59
CA ALA A 108 -12.50 0.71 7.52
C ALA A 108 -12.28 -0.71 6.95
N ASP A 109 -13.33 -1.32 6.41
CA ASP A 109 -13.26 -2.65 5.78
C ASP A 109 -12.29 -2.68 4.58
N LEU A 110 -12.29 -1.63 3.76
CA LEU A 110 -11.37 -1.52 2.63
C LEU A 110 -9.92 -1.33 3.08
N ILE A 111 -9.66 -0.57 4.16
CA ILE A 111 -8.32 -0.45 4.75
C ILE A 111 -7.85 -1.79 5.28
N GLU A 112 -8.71 -2.53 6.00
CA GLU A 112 -8.37 -3.86 6.51
C GLU A 112 -7.98 -4.82 5.38
N LYS A 113 -8.79 -4.88 4.32
CA LYS A 113 -8.52 -5.71 3.12
C LYS A 113 -7.20 -5.30 2.43
N LEU A 114 -6.95 -4.00 2.25
CA LEU A 114 -5.73 -3.50 1.61
C LEU A 114 -4.48 -3.84 2.42
N MET A 115 -4.56 -3.71 3.75
CA MET A 115 -3.42 -3.89 4.64
C MET A 115 -3.20 -5.36 5.04
N ALA A 116 -4.05 -6.30 4.61
CA ALA A 116 -3.95 -7.72 4.97
C ALA A 116 -2.57 -8.33 4.69
N LEU A 117 -1.98 -8.09 3.52
CA LEU A 117 -0.65 -8.60 3.16
C LEU A 117 0.48 -8.05 4.06
N PRO A 118 0.70 -6.72 4.15
CA PRO A 118 1.77 -6.18 5.02
C PRO A 118 1.54 -6.54 6.49
N ASN A 119 0.29 -6.63 6.92
CA ASN A 119 -0.07 -7.04 8.26
C ASN A 119 0.28 -8.51 8.56
N SER A 120 0.06 -9.42 7.61
CA SER A 120 0.45 -10.82 7.77
C SER A 120 1.96 -10.97 7.98
N VAL A 121 2.76 -10.24 7.20
CA VAL A 121 4.22 -10.26 7.34
C VAL A 121 4.66 -9.58 8.65
N TRP A 122 3.98 -8.49 9.04
CA TRP A 122 4.20 -7.85 10.33
C TRP A 122 3.97 -8.82 11.50
N ASP A 123 2.82 -9.49 11.53
CA ASP A 123 2.45 -10.42 12.60
C ASP A 123 3.47 -11.56 12.72
N GLU A 124 3.94 -12.10 11.58
CA GLU A 124 5.00 -13.12 11.55
C GLU A 124 6.31 -12.62 12.16
N ILE A 125 6.74 -11.42 11.80
CA ILE A 125 7.97 -10.82 12.35
C ILE A 125 7.82 -10.57 13.87
N ILE A 126 6.68 -10.04 14.32
CA ILE A 126 6.42 -9.80 15.74
C ILE A 126 6.41 -11.10 16.53
N ALA A 127 5.77 -12.15 16.01
CA ALA A 127 5.76 -13.47 16.65
C ALA A 127 7.18 -14.03 16.80
N ASN A 128 7.97 -14.01 15.72
CA ASN A 128 9.36 -14.48 15.73
C ASN A 128 10.24 -13.66 16.68
N ALA A 129 10.06 -12.34 16.74
CA ALA A 129 10.79 -11.47 17.65
C ALA A 129 10.43 -11.70 19.13
N GLY A 130 9.18 -12.11 19.40
CA GLY A 130 8.73 -12.49 20.74
C GLY A 130 9.40 -13.76 21.27
N GLU A 131 9.78 -14.68 20.38
CA GLU A 131 10.53 -15.89 20.73
C GLU A 131 12.04 -15.66 20.75
N ASN A 132 12.57 -14.98 19.73
CA ASN A 132 13.99 -14.71 19.58
C ASN A 132 14.24 -13.28 19.09
N MET A 133 14.67 -12.42 20.00
CA MET A 133 14.94 -11.01 19.70
C MET A 133 16.15 -10.80 18.75
N ALA A 134 16.98 -11.81 18.51
CA ALA A 134 18.08 -11.73 17.54
C ALA A 134 17.57 -11.61 16.10
N VAL A 135 16.34 -12.06 15.81
CA VAL A 135 15.73 -11.96 14.47
C VAL A 135 15.62 -10.49 14.01
N LEU A 136 15.46 -9.56 14.95
CA LEU A 136 15.42 -8.11 14.65
C LEU A 136 16.78 -7.52 14.24
N GLU A 137 17.89 -8.26 14.42
CA GLU A 137 19.22 -7.85 13.96
C GLU A 137 19.49 -8.30 12.52
N GLU A 138 18.67 -9.19 11.99
CA GLU A 138 18.81 -9.66 10.62
C GLU A 138 18.51 -8.51 9.63
N PRO A 139 19.45 -8.18 8.72
CA PRO A 139 19.28 -7.06 7.80
C PRO A 139 18.04 -7.18 6.91
N GLU A 140 17.67 -8.41 6.56
CA GLU A 140 16.49 -8.69 5.74
C GLU A 140 15.19 -8.43 6.50
N VAL A 141 15.06 -8.90 7.74
CA VAL A 141 13.91 -8.63 8.60
C VAL A 141 13.76 -7.13 8.85
N THR A 142 14.86 -6.43 9.14
CA THR A 142 14.85 -4.98 9.33
C THR A 142 14.41 -4.24 8.06
N ARG A 143 14.87 -4.69 6.89
CA ARG A 143 14.45 -4.13 5.60
C ARG A 143 12.95 -4.37 5.36
N ASN A 144 12.45 -5.55 5.69
CA ASN A 144 11.03 -5.89 5.55
C ASN A 144 10.16 -5.03 6.49
N LEU A 145 10.54 -4.87 7.76
CA LEU A 145 9.88 -3.95 8.69
C LEU A 145 9.84 -2.52 8.14
N LEU A 146 10.98 -2.02 7.63
CA LEU A 146 11.04 -0.68 7.06
C LEU A 146 10.11 -0.52 5.84
N ASN A 147 10.03 -1.53 4.97
CA ASN A 147 9.12 -1.52 3.82
C ASN A 147 7.65 -1.57 4.26
N ILE A 148 7.30 -2.36 5.27
CA ILE A 148 5.95 -2.39 5.85
C ILE A 148 5.58 -1.01 6.41
N LEU A 149 6.49 -0.37 7.15
CA LEU A 149 6.27 0.98 7.70
C LEU A 149 6.10 2.02 6.59
N LYS A 150 6.93 1.98 5.54
CA LYS A 150 6.80 2.86 4.37
C LYS A 150 5.47 2.65 3.64
N THR A 151 5.02 1.40 3.52
CA THR A 151 3.70 1.05 2.96
C THR A 151 2.57 1.66 3.79
N ASN A 152 2.64 1.53 5.12
CA ASN A 152 1.68 2.14 6.04
C ASN A 152 1.67 3.68 5.91
N VAL A 153 2.85 4.33 5.84
CA VAL A 153 2.97 5.78 5.65
C VAL A 153 2.34 6.23 4.33
N ALA A 154 2.63 5.51 3.23
CA ALA A 154 2.09 5.82 1.91
C ALA A 154 0.56 5.74 1.89
N CYS A 155 -0.01 4.66 2.44
CA CYS A 155 -1.46 4.51 2.55
C CYS A 155 -2.09 5.56 3.48
N CYS A 156 -1.52 5.78 4.66
CA CYS A 156 -2.01 6.74 5.66
C CYS A 156 -2.10 8.16 5.10
N LYS A 157 -1.03 8.62 4.43
CA LYS A 157 -0.97 9.94 3.78
C LYS A 157 -2.11 10.16 2.79
N ALA A 158 -2.51 9.12 2.06
CA ALA A 158 -3.52 9.22 1.03
C ALA A 158 -4.95 8.99 1.53
N ALA A 159 -5.14 8.04 2.46
CA ALA A 159 -6.44 7.68 3.01
C ALA A 159 -6.95 8.70 4.05
N GLY A 160 -6.05 9.24 4.88
CA GLY A 160 -6.39 10.17 5.95
C GLY A 160 -7.03 9.49 7.17
N ASN A 161 -8.04 10.12 7.75
CA ASN A 161 -8.67 9.70 9.02
C ASN A 161 -9.08 8.22 9.13
N PRO A 162 -9.64 7.58 8.07
CA PRO A 162 -10.01 6.15 8.14
C PRO A 162 -8.84 5.22 8.47
N PHE A 163 -7.59 5.65 8.25
CA PHE A 163 -6.41 4.86 8.59
C PHE A 163 -6.21 4.66 10.10
N ILE A 164 -6.98 5.35 10.95
CA ILE A 164 -6.90 5.18 12.41
C ILE A 164 -7.13 3.72 12.83
N THR A 165 -7.97 2.96 12.13
CA THR A 165 -8.23 1.54 12.45
C THR A 165 -6.97 0.70 12.29
N GLN A 166 -6.24 0.90 11.19
CA GLN A 166 -4.96 0.26 10.93
C GLN A 166 -3.87 0.72 11.90
N LEU A 167 -3.80 2.03 12.20
CA LEU A 167 -2.82 2.55 13.15
C LEU A 167 -3.05 1.98 14.55
N SER A 168 -4.30 1.95 15.02
CA SER A 168 -4.67 1.39 16.32
C SER A 168 -4.28 -0.08 16.45
N ARG A 169 -4.42 -0.86 15.37
CA ARG A 169 -3.96 -2.25 15.35
C ARG A 169 -2.46 -2.37 15.60
N LEU A 170 -1.64 -1.57 14.91
CA LEU A 170 -0.18 -1.66 14.98
C LEU A 170 0.42 -0.95 16.20
N TYR A 171 -0.35 -0.11 16.89
CA TYR A 171 0.18 0.91 17.79
C TYR A 171 1.05 0.36 18.93
N ILE A 172 0.60 -0.71 19.59
CA ILE A 172 1.32 -1.30 20.72
C ILE A 172 2.62 -1.99 20.27
N ASP A 173 2.56 -2.72 19.16
CA ASP A 173 3.73 -3.37 18.59
C ASP A 173 4.76 -2.35 18.13
N LEU A 174 4.32 -1.25 17.51
CA LEU A 174 5.17 -0.14 17.09
C LEU A 174 5.94 0.47 18.26
N LEU A 175 5.26 0.72 19.39
CA LEU A 175 5.91 1.27 20.58
C LEU A 175 6.92 0.28 21.18
N SER A 176 6.56 -1.00 21.21
CA SER A 176 7.43 -2.08 21.71
C SER A 176 8.69 -2.21 20.85
N LEU A 177 8.53 -2.30 19.52
CA LEU A 177 9.64 -2.35 18.57
C LEU A 177 10.52 -1.10 18.66
N TYR A 178 9.93 0.08 18.72
CA TYR A 178 10.68 1.34 18.83
C TYR A 178 11.56 1.33 20.08
N ARG A 179 11.00 0.94 21.23
CA ARG A 179 11.75 0.85 22.48
C ARG A 179 12.91 -0.14 22.36
N ILE A 180 12.65 -1.36 21.88
CA ILE A 180 13.66 -2.42 21.74
C ILE A 180 14.80 -1.96 20.82
N LEU A 181 14.47 -1.42 19.65
CA LEU A 181 15.48 -0.96 18.69
C LEU A 181 16.27 0.23 19.23
N SER A 182 15.62 1.15 19.95
CA SER A 182 16.29 2.27 20.61
C SER A 182 17.29 1.80 21.66
N GLU A 183 16.90 0.86 22.52
CA GLU A 183 17.78 0.28 23.54
C GLU A 183 18.99 -0.42 22.90
N LYS A 184 18.77 -1.19 21.82
CA LYS A 184 19.86 -1.84 21.08
C LYS A 184 20.85 -0.84 20.46
N VAL A 185 20.34 0.23 19.86
CA VAL A 185 21.20 1.30 19.30
C VAL A 185 22.05 1.93 20.40
N SER A 186 21.46 2.24 21.56
CA SER A 186 22.20 2.77 22.72
C SER A 186 23.31 1.83 23.17
N VAL A 187 23.03 0.53 23.34
CA VAL A 187 24.04 -0.48 23.72
C VAL A 187 25.15 -0.59 22.68
N ALA A 188 24.81 -0.59 21.39
CA ALA A 188 25.80 -0.68 20.31
C ALA A 188 26.74 0.53 20.29
N VAL A 189 26.23 1.73 20.58
CA VAL A 189 27.02 2.96 20.70
C VAL A 189 27.91 2.94 21.95
N GLU A 190 27.42 2.47 23.09
CA GLU A 190 28.25 2.34 24.30
C GLU A 190 29.41 1.36 24.11
N GLN A 191 29.19 0.27 23.37
CA GLN A 191 30.18 -0.77 23.14
C GLN A 191 31.20 -0.42 22.04
N ASN A 192 30.76 0.27 20.98
CA ASN A 192 31.59 0.49 19.78
C ASN A 192 31.87 1.98 19.47
N GLY A 193 31.27 2.91 20.23
CA GLY A 193 31.37 4.36 19.99
C GLY A 193 32.55 5.05 20.68
N GLN A 194 33.49 4.29 21.26
CA GLN A 194 34.76 4.82 21.72
C GLN A 194 35.78 4.86 20.58
N GLU A 195 35.66 5.88 19.72
CA GLU A 195 36.78 6.47 18.97
C GLU A 195 36.77 8.00 19.14
#